data_AF-A0AAD0T7A7-F1
#
_entry.id   AF-A0AAD0T7A7-F1
#
_cell.length_a   1.000
_cell.length_b   1.000
_cell.length_c   1.000
_cell.angle_alpha   90.00
_cell.angle_beta   90.00
_cell.angle_gamma   90.00
#
_symmetry.space_group_name_H-M   'P 1'
#
loop_
_entity.id
_entity.type
_entity.pdbx_description
1 polymer ?
#
loop_
_entity_poly.entity_id
_entity_poly.type
_entity_poly.pdbx_seq_one_letter_code
_entity_poly.pdbx_strand_id
1 'polypeptide(L)'
;MFRAVILLVAIVYLTSTMAQFRAPQIPNYTQSACVEKLCSGNERECSSNYELRRIYDACTRQLDLGCINNSMRLLSRFDQNDHNELYAIARSCQYVTGNVQATVMANLSRYDRNDLNEVTSLNSQLWLVQNSCLNSALSRLNRRDFDSQEDIRRVMSQCVGTFNVACFENECDGHFACNDQNEVVNALRKCISGPSLQDRRRL
;
A
#
# COMPACT_ATOMS: atom_id res chain seq x y z
N MET A 1 -43.50 1.15 27.62
CA MET A 1 -42.86 1.95 26.54
C MET A 1 -41.34 2.11 26.72
N PHE A 2 -40.79 2.19 27.93
CA PHE A 2 -39.34 2.33 28.17
C PHE A 2 -38.44 1.18 27.70
N ARG A 3 -38.93 -0.08 27.70
CA ARG A 3 -38.13 -1.24 27.27
C ARG A 3 -37.83 -1.29 25.76
N ALA A 4 -38.71 -0.73 24.93
CA ALA A 4 -38.52 -0.71 23.47
C ALA A 4 -37.48 0.34 23.04
N VAL A 5 -37.38 1.46 23.76
CA VAL A 5 -36.42 2.53 23.49
C VAL A 5 -34.98 2.09 23.80
N ILE A 6 -34.77 1.35 24.89
CA ILE A 6 -33.44 0.82 25.26
C ILE A 6 -32.97 -0.21 24.21
N LEU A 7 -33.87 -1.03 23.68
CA LEU A 7 -33.56 -2.03 22.64
C LEU A 7 -33.23 -1.37 21.29
N LEU A 8 -33.93 -0.29 20.92
CA LEU A 8 -33.64 0.47 19.70
C LEU A 8 -32.31 1.23 19.79
N VAL A 9 -31.98 1.80 20.95
CA VAL A 9 -30.66 2.42 21.18
C VAL A 9 -29.56 1.35 21.12
N ALA A 10 -29.76 0.18 21.72
CA ALA A 10 -28.78 -0.91 21.62
C ALA A 10 -28.59 -1.42 20.18
N ILE A 11 -29.64 -1.48 19.36
CA ILE A 11 -29.54 -1.87 17.94
C ILE A 11 -28.82 -0.80 17.12
N VAL A 12 -29.07 0.49 17.36
CA VAL A 12 -28.34 1.59 16.69
C VAL A 12 -26.87 1.63 17.10
N TYR A 13 -26.55 1.33 18.36
CA TYR A 13 -25.16 1.20 18.85
C TYR A 13 -24.48 -0.10 18.34
N LEU A 14 -25.22 -1.20 18.14
CA LEU A 14 -24.71 -2.44 17.56
C LEU A 14 -24.54 -2.37 16.03
N THR A 15 -25.24 -1.44 15.36
CA THR A 15 -24.94 -1.05 13.97
C THR A 15 -23.83 0.00 13.88
N SER A 16 -23.06 0.20 14.94
CA SER A 16 -21.76 0.88 14.84
C SER A 16 -21.02 0.26 13.67
N THR A 17 -20.92 1.06 12.62
CA THR A 17 -20.48 0.69 11.29
C THR A 17 -19.12 0.04 11.41
N MET A 18 -19.07 -1.29 11.44
CA MET A 18 -17.82 -2.00 11.27
C MET A 18 -17.28 -1.49 9.94
N ALA A 19 -16.15 -0.78 9.97
CA ALA A 19 -15.53 -0.30 8.76
C ALA A 19 -15.40 -1.52 7.83
N GLN A 20 -15.92 -1.41 6.61
CA GLN A 20 -15.81 -2.48 5.63
C GLN A 20 -14.66 -2.15 4.70
N PHE A 21 -13.92 -3.18 4.27
CA PHE A 21 -12.91 -3.00 3.25
C PHE A 21 -13.53 -2.41 1.99
N ARG A 22 -12.96 -1.31 1.51
CA ARG A 22 -13.30 -0.70 0.23
C ARG A 22 -12.15 -0.94 -0.73
N ALA A 23 -12.41 -1.73 -1.77
CA ALA A 23 -11.46 -1.92 -2.85
C ALA A 23 -11.14 -0.55 -3.50
N PRO A 24 -9.86 -0.23 -3.72
CA PRO A 24 -9.50 1.00 -4.40
C PRO A 24 -9.97 0.94 -5.86
N GLN A 25 -10.39 2.09 -6.39
CA GLN A 25 -10.74 2.21 -7.80
C GLN A 25 -9.47 2.38 -8.62
N ILE A 26 -9.24 1.48 -9.57
CA ILE A 26 -8.14 1.58 -10.54
C ILE A 26 -8.61 2.50 -11.67
N PRO A 27 -7.93 3.63 -11.93
CA PRO A 27 -8.32 4.50 -13.03
C PRO A 27 -8.02 3.84 -14.38
N ASN A 28 -8.95 3.91 -15.34
CA ASN A 28 -8.78 3.25 -16.64
C ASN A 28 -7.52 3.71 -17.41
N TYR A 29 -7.06 4.94 -17.20
CA TYR A 29 -5.92 5.51 -17.92
C TYR A 29 -4.56 5.03 -17.40
N THR A 30 -4.48 4.50 -16.17
CA THR A 30 -3.18 4.14 -15.57
C THR A 30 -2.60 2.91 -16.25
N GLN A 31 -3.44 1.95 -16.66
CA GLN A 31 -2.97 0.78 -17.40
C GLN A 31 -2.35 1.17 -18.74
N SER A 32 -3.03 1.99 -19.55
CA SER A 32 -2.50 2.42 -20.85
C SER A 32 -1.22 3.23 -20.71
N ALA A 33 -1.16 4.15 -19.74
CA ALA A 33 0.03 4.95 -19.50
C ALA A 33 1.20 4.14 -18.93
N CYS A 34 0.93 3.07 -18.17
CA CYS A 34 1.93 2.10 -17.74
C CYS A 34 2.49 1.31 -18.93
N VAL A 35 1.62 0.81 -19.81
CA VAL A 35 2.04 0.08 -21.03
C VAL A 35 2.90 0.99 -21.91
N GLU A 36 2.45 2.21 -22.19
CA GLU A 36 3.20 3.19 -22.98
C GLU A 36 4.58 3.47 -22.38
N LYS A 37 4.66 3.64 -21.05
CA LYS A 37 5.92 3.83 -20.35
C LYS A 37 6.87 2.64 -20.54
N LEU A 38 6.39 1.41 -20.34
CA LEU A 38 7.19 0.20 -20.51
C LEU A 38 7.63 -0.04 -21.96
N CYS A 39 6.84 0.43 -22.94
CA CYS A 39 7.12 0.25 -24.36
C CYS A 39 7.98 1.36 -24.98
N SER A 40 7.94 2.59 -24.44
CA SER A 40 8.65 3.75 -25.00
C SER A 40 10.17 3.61 -25.05
N GLY A 41 10.75 2.80 -24.15
CA GLY A 41 12.20 2.53 -24.13
C GLY A 41 12.63 1.39 -25.05
N ASN A 42 11.69 0.56 -25.54
CA ASN A 42 12.02 -0.65 -26.29
C ASN A 42 10.84 -1.16 -27.14
N GLU A 43 10.48 -0.40 -28.17
CA GLU A 43 9.31 -0.67 -29.04
C GLU A 43 9.30 -2.10 -29.64
N ARG A 44 10.49 -2.68 -29.85
CA ARG A 44 10.65 -4.04 -30.38
C ARG A 44 10.10 -5.11 -29.44
N GLU A 45 10.29 -4.97 -28.13
CA GLU A 45 9.78 -5.94 -27.14
C GLU A 45 8.25 -5.90 -27.08
N CYS A 46 7.66 -4.72 -27.29
CA CYS A 46 6.20 -4.56 -27.34
C CYS A 46 5.55 -4.98 -28.66
N SER A 47 6.33 -5.46 -29.64
CA SER A 47 5.80 -5.95 -30.92
C SER A 47 5.33 -7.42 -30.86
N SER A 48 5.77 -8.17 -29.86
CA SER A 48 5.36 -9.56 -29.64
C SER A 48 4.02 -9.61 -28.89
N ASN A 49 3.05 -10.38 -29.42
CA ASN A 49 1.77 -10.61 -28.74
C ASN A 49 1.93 -11.22 -27.33
N TYR A 50 2.97 -12.02 -27.12
CA TYR A 50 3.24 -12.64 -25.82
C TYR A 50 3.75 -11.61 -24.80
N GLU A 51 4.76 -10.82 -25.17
CA GLU A 51 5.33 -9.79 -24.29
C GLU A 51 4.32 -8.68 -24.02
N LEU A 52 3.60 -8.25 -25.03
CA LEU A 52 2.52 -7.28 -24.88
C LEU A 52 1.48 -7.75 -23.85
N ARG A 53 1.09 -9.03 -23.87
CA ARG A 53 0.16 -9.60 -22.88
C ARG A 53 0.76 -9.61 -21.47
N ARG A 54 2.04 -9.92 -21.31
CA ARG A 54 2.73 -9.84 -20.01
C ARG A 54 2.72 -8.41 -19.48
N ILE A 55 3.05 -7.43 -20.31
CA ILE A 55 3.05 -6.01 -19.93
C ILE A 55 1.65 -5.55 -19.52
N TYR A 56 0.63 -5.91 -20.31
CA TYR A 56 -0.75 -5.59 -19.96
C TYR A 56 -1.13 -6.14 -18.59
N ASP A 57 -0.77 -7.39 -18.29
CA ASP A 57 -1.02 -8.03 -16.99
C ASP A 57 -0.33 -7.27 -15.85
N ALA A 58 0.95 -6.94 -16.00
CA ALA A 58 1.70 -6.14 -15.02
C ALA A 58 1.05 -4.77 -14.78
N CYS A 59 0.48 -4.15 -15.82
CA CYS A 59 -0.13 -2.83 -15.77
C CYS A 59 -1.61 -2.79 -15.34
N THR A 60 -2.30 -3.92 -15.16
CA THR A 60 -3.78 -3.96 -14.95
C THR A 60 -4.27 -3.31 -13.65
N ARG A 61 -3.38 -3.13 -12.65
CA ARG A 61 -3.74 -2.78 -11.25
C ARG A 61 -2.96 -1.59 -10.68
N GLN A 62 -2.56 -0.67 -11.55
CA GLN A 62 -1.82 0.52 -11.14
C GLN A 62 -2.80 1.56 -10.58
N LEU A 63 -2.68 1.89 -9.29
CA LEU A 63 -3.50 2.95 -8.68
C LEU A 63 -3.10 4.33 -9.20
N ASP A 64 -1.80 4.51 -9.41
CA ASP A 64 -1.16 5.63 -10.07
C ASP A 64 0.16 5.13 -10.70
N LEU A 65 0.90 6.02 -11.38
CA LEU A 65 2.23 5.69 -11.91
C LEU A 65 3.37 6.09 -10.97
N GLY A 66 3.06 6.62 -9.78
CA GLY A 66 4.02 7.15 -8.84
C GLY A 66 4.96 6.07 -8.30
N CYS A 67 4.45 4.87 -7.98
CA CYS A 67 5.30 3.76 -7.54
C CYS A 67 6.35 3.39 -8.60
N ILE A 68 5.94 3.28 -9.87
CA ILE A 68 6.83 2.99 -10.99
C ILE A 68 7.86 4.12 -11.16
N ASN A 69 7.39 5.37 -11.23
CA ASN A 69 8.25 6.54 -11.41
C ASN A 69 9.28 6.70 -10.28
N ASN A 70 8.88 6.45 -9.04
CA ASN A 70 9.79 6.53 -7.90
C ASN A 70 10.81 5.40 -7.94
N SER A 71 10.39 4.17 -8.27
CA SER A 71 11.30 3.02 -8.41
C SER A 71 12.36 3.29 -9.48
N MET A 72 11.95 3.81 -10.65
CA MET A 72 12.88 4.19 -11.72
C MET A 72 13.84 5.31 -11.31
N ARG A 73 13.47 6.21 -10.39
CA ARG A 73 14.39 7.25 -9.89
C ARG A 73 15.45 6.71 -8.93
N LEU A 74 15.19 5.57 -8.28
CA LEU A 74 16.10 4.95 -7.32
C LEU A 74 17.14 4.05 -8.00
N LEU A 75 16.74 3.40 -9.09
CA LEU A 75 17.55 2.41 -9.81
C LEU A 75 18.48 3.03 -10.83
N SER A 76 19.54 2.30 -11.21
CA SER A 76 20.49 2.79 -12.20
C SER A 76 19.84 2.90 -13.59
N ARG A 77 20.43 3.67 -14.50
CA ARG A 77 19.96 3.73 -15.89
C ARG A 77 20.12 2.40 -16.62
N PHE A 78 21.04 1.55 -16.17
CA PHE A 78 21.25 0.22 -16.75
C PHE A 78 20.01 -0.64 -16.47
N ASP A 79 19.60 -0.67 -15.21
CA ASP A 79 18.42 -1.40 -14.74
C ASP A 79 17.12 -0.93 -15.41
N GLN A 80 17.04 0.37 -15.71
CA GLN A 80 15.88 0.97 -16.39
C GLN A 80 15.76 0.61 -17.88
N ASN A 81 16.82 0.08 -18.51
CA ASN A 81 16.82 -0.25 -19.93
C ASN A 81 16.52 -1.73 -20.20
N ASP A 82 16.55 -2.60 -19.18
CA ASP A 82 16.12 -3.99 -19.30
C ASP A 82 14.60 -4.09 -19.13
N HIS A 83 13.95 -4.64 -20.14
CA HIS A 83 12.50 -4.79 -20.17
C HIS A 83 11.98 -5.71 -19.06
N ASN A 84 12.73 -6.75 -18.67
CA ASN A 84 12.35 -7.64 -17.58
C ASN A 84 12.37 -6.93 -16.23
N GLU A 85 13.27 -5.97 -16.06
CA GLU A 85 13.38 -5.19 -14.84
C GLU A 85 12.24 -4.16 -14.74
N LEU A 86 11.94 -3.45 -15.83
CA LEU A 86 10.75 -2.59 -15.91
C LEU A 86 9.45 -3.37 -15.67
N TYR A 87 9.36 -4.58 -16.22
CA TYR A 87 8.26 -5.50 -15.96
C TYR A 87 8.16 -5.87 -14.48
N ALA A 88 9.29 -6.21 -13.82
CA ALA A 88 9.32 -6.53 -12.40
C ALA A 88 8.88 -5.34 -11.53
N ILE A 89 9.32 -4.13 -11.85
CA ILE A 89 8.90 -2.89 -11.20
C ILE A 89 7.38 -2.70 -11.35
N ALA A 90 6.87 -2.70 -12.58
CA ALA A 90 5.44 -2.50 -12.83
C ALA A 90 4.59 -3.54 -12.08
N ARG A 91 4.98 -4.81 -12.12
CA ARG A 91 4.28 -5.88 -11.42
C ARG A 91 4.32 -5.70 -9.90
N SER A 92 5.45 -5.28 -9.33
CA SER A 92 5.58 -5.03 -7.89
C SER A 92 4.75 -3.83 -7.40
N CYS A 93 4.40 -2.89 -8.30
CA CYS A 93 3.64 -1.69 -7.99
C CYS A 93 2.11 -1.86 -8.05
N GLN A 94 1.61 -3.06 -8.35
CA GLN A 94 0.17 -3.31 -8.38
C GLN A 94 -0.46 -3.05 -7.00
N TYR A 95 -1.51 -2.22 -6.99
CA TYR A 95 -2.18 -1.74 -5.78
C TYR A 95 -1.30 -0.91 -4.82
N VAL A 96 -0.22 -0.32 -5.32
CA VAL A 96 0.67 0.55 -4.55
C VAL A 96 0.51 1.98 -5.06
N THR A 97 0.32 2.93 -4.14
CA THR A 97 0.35 4.36 -4.49
C THR A 97 1.76 4.91 -4.39
N GLY A 98 2.12 5.84 -5.27
CA GLY A 98 3.43 6.49 -5.23
C GLY A 98 3.71 7.20 -3.90
N ASN A 99 2.68 7.74 -3.24
CA ASN A 99 2.84 8.45 -1.97
C ASN A 99 3.24 7.52 -0.82
N VAL A 100 2.64 6.33 -0.72
CA VAL A 100 3.00 5.33 0.28
C VAL A 100 4.44 4.88 0.08
N GLN A 101 4.78 4.57 -1.17
CA GLN A 101 6.12 4.11 -1.53
C GLN A 101 7.17 5.20 -1.24
N ALA A 102 6.91 6.45 -1.60
CA ALA A 102 7.79 7.57 -1.27
C ALA A 102 7.98 7.76 0.24
N THR A 103 6.90 7.63 1.03
CA THR A 103 6.92 7.75 2.49
C THR A 103 7.80 6.67 3.13
N VAL A 104 7.64 5.41 2.71
CA VAL A 104 8.48 4.30 3.20
C VAL A 104 9.94 4.51 2.81
N MET A 105 10.19 4.79 1.52
CA MET A 105 11.54 4.96 1.01
C MET A 105 12.26 6.12 1.71
N ALA A 106 11.59 7.24 2.02
CA ALA A 106 12.20 8.38 2.70
C ALA A 106 12.69 8.07 4.13
N ASN A 107 12.15 7.03 4.77
CA ASN A 107 12.53 6.63 6.12
C ASN A 107 13.61 5.56 6.17
N LEU A 108 13.84 4.85 5.06
CA LEU A 108 14.89 3.85 4.94
C LEU A 108 16.25 4.47 4.56
N SER A 109 17.33 3.79 4.97
CA SER A 109 18.68 4.14 4.51
C SER A 109 18.78 4.01 2.99
N ARG A 110 19.72 4.71 2.36
CA ARG A 110 19.92 4.60 0.91
C ARG A 110 20.39 3.20 0.48
N TYR A 111 21.11 2.50 1.36
CA TYR A 111 21.64 1.16 1.09
C TYR A 111 20.56 0.08 1.06
N ASP A 112 19.38 0.35 1.65
CA ASP A 112 18.26 -0.60 1.70
C ASP A 112 17.22 -0.32 0.60
N ARG A 113 17.55 0.51 -0.40
CA ARG A 113 16.60 0.94 -1.45
C ARG A 113 17.26 1.31 -2.78
N ASN A 114 18.43 0.72 -3.07
CA ASN A 114 19.19 1.06 -4.27
C ASN A 114 19.43 -0.12 -5.22
N ASP A 115 18.99 -1.33 -4.87
CA ASP A 115 18.97 -2.50 -5.76
C ASP A 115 17.55 -2.82 -6.27
N LEU A 116 17.45 -3.39 -7.48
CA LEU A 116 16.18 -3.79 -8.07
C LEU A 116 15.39 -4.75 -7.18
N ASN A 117 16.06 -5.75 -6.58
CA ASN A 117 15.40 -6.74 -5.75
C ASN A 117 14.85 -6.13 -4.45
N GLU A 118 15.58 -5.20 -3.85
CA GLU A 118 15.14 -4.47 -2.66
C GLU A 118 13.92 -3.62 -2.97
N VAL A 119 13.98 -2.83 -4.05
CA VAL A 119 12.89 -1.93 -4.45
C VAL A 119 11.63 -2.73 -4.80
N THR A 120 11.75 -3.79 -5.61
CA THR A 120 10.59 -4.61 -6.03
C THR A 120 10.03 -5.44 -4.88
N SER A 121 10.88 -5.94 -3.97
CA SER A 121 10.44 -6.60 -2.74
C SER A 121 9.67 -5.65 -1.83
N LEU A 122 10.18 -4.43 -1.61
CA LEU A 122 9.50 -3.41 -0.82
C LEU A 122 8.16 -3.02 -1.43
N ASN A 123 8.12 -2.71 -2.74
CA ASN A 123 6.88 -2.38 -3.44
C ASN A 123 5.81 -3.47 -3.25
N SER A 124 6.19 -4.74 -3.42
CA SER A 124 5.26 -5.87 -3.25
C SER A 124 4.67 -5.98 -1.85
N GLN A 125 5.39 -5.51 -0.83
CA GLN A 125 4.93 -5.48 0.55
C GLN A 125 4.00 -4.30 0.85
N LEU A 126 3.94 -3.30 -0.03
CA LEU A 126 3.05 -2.13 0.08
C LEU A 126 1.68 -2.34 -0.56
N TRP A 127 1.38 -3.57 -0.97
CA TRP A 127 0.09 -3.94 -1.56
C TRP A 127 -1.09 -3.51 -0.68
N LEU A 128 -1.93 -2.61 -1.20
CA LEU A 128 -3.08 -2.01 -0.52
C LEU A 128 -2.77 -1.28 0.80
N VAL A 129 -1.51 -0.91 1.04
CA VAL A 129 -1.15 -0.07 2.18
C VAL A 129 -1.73 1.33 1.98
N GLN A 130 -2.38 1.89 3.00
CA GLN A 130 -2.89 3.26 2.96
C GLN A 130 -1.90 4.28 3.53
N ASN A 131 -1.68 5.36 2.80
CA ASN A 131 -0.76 6.43 3.22
C ASN A 131 -1.19 7.10 4.52
N SER A 132 -2.50 7.29 4.70
CA SER A 132 -3.06 7.87 5.92
C SER A 132 -2.77 7.01 7.14
N CYS A 133 -2.92 5.68 7.03
CA CYS A 133 -2.55 4.76 8.10
C CYS A 133 -1.08 4.87 8.45
N LEU A 134 -0.21 4.80 7.43
CA LEU A 134 1.22 4.83 7.64
C LEU A 134 1.64 6.14 8.32
N ASN A 135 1.14 7.29 7.84
CA ASN A 135 1.44 8.58 8.44
C ASN A 135 0.95 8.71 9.89
N SER A 136 -0.27 8.24 10.19
CA SER A 136 -0.80 8.24 11.57
C SER A 136 0.01 7.34 12.50
N ALA A 137 0.48 6.19 12.01
CA ALA A 137 1.31 5.29 12.80
C ALA A 137 2.71 5.88 13.04
N LEU A 138 3.36 6.38 11.98
CA LEU A 138 4.71 6.93 12.06
C LEU A 138 4.79 8.23 12.86
N SER A 139 3.72 9.03 12.91
CA SER A 139 3.69 10.26 13.72
C SER A 139 3.70 10.00 15.22
N ARG A 140 3.34 8.79 15.65
CA ARG A 140 3.32 8.34 17.04
C ARG A 140 4.63 7.66 17.46
N LEU A 141 5.48 7.29 16.50
CA LEU A 141 6.74 6.58 16.74
C LEU A 141 7.95 7.50 16.59
N ASN A 142 9.06 7.15 17.26
CA ASN A 142 10.34 7.81 16.99
C ASN A 142 10.94 7.23 15.71
N ARG A 143 11.76 8.01 15.00
CA ARG A 143 12.39 7.55 13.74
C ARG A 143 13.14 6.23 13.88
N ARG A 144 13.81 6.00 15.01
CA ARG A 144 14.54 4.76 15.32
C ARG A 144 13.66 3.51 15.42
N ASP A 145 12.34 3.69 15.55
CA ASP A 145 11.38 2.59 15.67
C ASP A 145 10.87 2.15 14.27
N PHE A 146 11.39 2.74 13.18
CA PHE A 146 11.00 2.44 11.79
C PHE A 146 12.06 2.82 10.73
N ASP A 147 13.33 2.98 11.11
CA ASP A 147 14.41 3.35 10.17
C ASP A 147 15.04 2.16 9.43
N SER A 148 14.65 0.93 9.77
CA SER A 148 15.01 -0.30 9.07
C SER A 148 13.83 -0.88 8.26
N GLN A 149 14.14 -1.72 7.26
CA GLN A 149 13.11 -2.44 6.50
C GLN A 149 12.26 -3.35 7.39
N GLU A 150 12.87 -4.02 8.37
CA GLU A 150 12.18 -4.94 9.27
C GLU A 150 11.17 -4.19 10.16
N ASP A 151 11.59 -3.04 10.70
CA ASP A 151 10.76 -2.26 11.60
C ASP A 151 9.57 -1.63 10.88
N ILE A 152 9.81 -0.97 9.74
CA ILE A 152 8.71 -0.36 8.98
C ILE A 152 7.76 -1.42 8.42
N ARG A 153 8.25 -2.64 8.15
CA ARG A 153 7.43 -3.77 7.71
C ARG A 153 6.37 -4.16 8.73
N ARG A 154 6.72 -4.14 10.02
CA ARG A 154 5.77 -4.45 11.09
C ARG A 154 4.60 -3.50 11.08
N VAL A 155 4.84 -2.21 10.87
CA VAL A 155 3.80 -1.17 10.77
C VAL A 155 3.00 -1.29 9.47
N MET A 156 3.67 -1.32 8.31
CA MET A 156 2.99 -1.30 7.01
C MET A 156 2.10 -2.53 6.78
N SER A 157 2.48 -3.69 7.32
CA SER A 157 1.68 -4.91 7.24
C SER A 157 0.32 -4.78 7.95
N GLN A 158 0.20 -3.88 8.93
CA GLN A 158 -1.08 -3.59 9.56
C GLN A 158 -1.88 -2.56 8.75
N CYS A 159 -1.22 -1.74 7.94
CA CYS A 159 -1.84 -0.68 7.14
C CYS A 159 -2.56 -1.14 5.86
N VAL A 160 -2.79 -2.43 5.69
CA VAL A 160 -3.38 -3.05 4.49
C VAL A 160 -4.91 -3.04 4.57
N GLY A 161 -5.57 -2.23 3.74
CA GLY A 161 -7.03 -2.23 3.64
C GLY A 161 -7.66 -0.85 3.75
N THR A 162 -8.74 -0.73 4.53
CA THR A 162 -9.42 0.54 4.82
C THR A 162 -9.15 0.98 6.25
N PHE A 163 -8.49 2.13 6.40
CA PHE A 163 -8.10 2.68 7.70
C PHE A 163 -9.13 3.64 8.26
N ASN A 164 -9.49 3.44 9.53
CA ASN A 164 -10.31 4.37 10.29
C ASN A 164 -9.44 5.20 11.23
N VAL A 165 -9.08 6.41 10.81
CA VAL A 165 -8.25 7.33 11.59
C VAL A 165 -8.87 7.66 12.95
N ALA A 166 -10.18 7.91 13.01
CA ALA A 166 -10.84 8.25 14.27
C ALA A 166 -10.79 7.09 15.28
N CYS A 167 -10.92 5.84 14.81
CA CYS A 167 -10.70 4.67 15.65
C CYS A 167 -9.27 4.65 16.21
N PHE A 168 -8.27 4.89 15.36
CA PHE A 168 -6.87 4.83 15.77
C PHE A 168 -6.53 5.89 16.80
N GLU A 169 -6.95 7.14 16.59
CA GLU A 169 -6.74 8.21 17.57
C GLU A 169 -7.44 7.87 18.91
N ASN A 170 -8.67 7.34 18.88
CA ASN A 170 -9.37 6.93 20.10
C ASN A 170 -8.67 5.77 20.85
N GLU A 171 -8.08 4.81 20.12
CA GLU A 171 -7.30 3.73 20.73
C GLU A 171 -5.99 4.27 21.34
N CYS A 172 -5.32 5.21 20.67
CA CYS A 172 -4.06 5.81 21.12
C CYS A 172 -4.20 6.91 22.19
N ASP A 173 -5.39 7.48 22.37
CA ASP A 173 -5.64 8.46 23.43
C ASP A 173 -6.32 7.82 24.65
N GLY A 174 -7.00 6.68 24.47
CA GLY A 174 -7.82 6.03 25.50
C GLY A 174 -7.31 4.69 26.04
N HIS A 175 -6.67 3.86 25.21
CA HIS A 175 -6.35 2.47 25.55
C HIS A 175 -4.85 2.14 25.52
N PHE A 176 -4.11 2.76 24.61
CA PHE A 176 -2.66 2.63 24.45
C PHE A 176 -2.01 4.01 24.60
N ALA A 177 -0.74 4.09 24.98
CA ALA A 177 -0.01 5.36 24.89
C ALA A 177 0.47 5.65 23.46
N CYS A 178 0.55 4.58 22.64
CA CYS A 178 1.06 4.59 21.28
C CYS A 178 2.44 5.26 21.18
N ASN A 179 3.29 5.04 22.16
CA ASN A 179 4.66 5.57 22.18
C ASN A 179 5.72 4.51 21.87
N ASP A 180 5.29 3.27 21.61
CA ASP A 180 6.11 2.19 21.08
C ASP A 180 5.41 1.44 19.95
N GLN A 181 6.21 0.70 19.18
CA GLN A 181 5.76 0.03 17.96
C GLN A 181 4.69 -1.06 18.22
N ASN A 182 4.75 -1.77 19.34
CA ASN A 182 3.78 -2.83 19.64
C ASN A 182 2.40 -2.24 19.94
N GLU A 183 2.34 -1.16 20.70
CA GLU A 183 1.11 -0.44 20.99
C GLU A 183 0.46 0.10 19.72
N VAL A 184 1.25 0.76 18.85
CA VAL A 184 0.76 1.26 17.56
C VAL A 184 0.22 0.12 16.70
N VAL A 185 0.95 -0.99 16.57
CA VAL A 185 0.51 -2.18 15.83
C VAL A 185 -0.80 -2.74 16.40
N ASN A 186 -0.95 -2.80 17.72
CA ASN A 186 -2.16 -3.29 18.36
C ASN A 186 -3.36 -2.37 18.14
N ALA A 187 -3.16 -1.05 18.18
CA ALA A 187 -4.20 -0.08 17.85
C ALA A 187 -4.62 -0.19 16.37
N LEU A 188 -3.66 -0.27 15.45
CA LEU A 188 -3.93 -0.40 14.01
C LEU A 188 -4.77 -1.64 13.68
N ARG A 189 -4.50 -2.78 14.32
CA ARG A 189 -5.25 -4.03 14.12
C ARG A 189 -6.75 -3.90 14.39
N LYS A 190 -7.14 -3.04 15.33
CA LYS A 190 -8.54 -2.79 15.66
C LYS A 190 -9.20 -1.81 14.69
N CYS A 191 -8.41 -0.98 14.04
CA CYS A 191 -8.87 0.16 13.25
C CYS A 191 -8.69 0.00 11.74
N ILE A 192 -8.30 -1.20 11.30
CA ILE A 192 -8.14 -1.54 9.91
C ILE A 192 -9.02 -2.70 9.49
N SER A 193 -9.69 -2.47 8.37
CA SER A 193 -10.50 -3.46 7.70
C SER A 193 -9.79 -3.90 6.43
N GLY A 194 -9.04 -5.00 6.54
CA GLY A 194 -8.35 -5.64 5.42
C GLY A 194 -9.30 -6.39 4.49
N PRO A 195 -8.85 -6.70 3.25
CA PRO A 195 -9.66 -7.45 2.30
C PRO A 195 -9.91 -8.89 2.79
N SER A 196 -11.17 -9.32 2.76
CA SER A 196 -11.54 -10.70 3.00
C SER A 196 -11.01 -11.63 1.91
N LEU A 197 -11.11 -12.95 2.11
CA LEU A 197 -10.79 -13.93 1.06
C LEU A 197 -11.63 -13.73 -0.20
N GLN A 198 -12.88 -13.28 -0.06
CA GLN A 198 -13.74 -13.01 -1.20
C GLN A 198 -13.31 -11.74 -1.93
N ASP A 199 -12.92 -10.69 -1.20
CA ASP A 199 -12.43 -9.45 -1.79
C ASP A 199 -11.14 -9.70 -2.57
N ARG A 200 -10.22 -10.51 -2.01
CA ARG A 200 -8.96 -10.90 -2.68
C ARG A 200 -9.18 -11.64 -4.00
N ARG A 201 -10.29 -12.35 -4.17
CA ARG A 201 -10.62 -13.03 -5.45
C ARG A 201 -11.20 -12.07 -6.50
N ARG A 202 -11.65 -10.89 -6.07
CA ARG A 202 -12.22 -9.85 -6.95
C ARG A 202 -11.17 -8.82 -7.40
N LEU A 203 -10.02 -8.79 -6.73
CA LEU A 203 -8.84 -7.99 -7.08
C LEU A 203 -7.97 -8.79 -8.08
#